data_AF-A0A7C2GYR2-F1
#
_entry.id   AF-A0A7C2GYR2-F1
#
_cell.length_a   1.000
_cell.length_b   1.000
_cell.length_c   1.000
_cell.angle_alpha   90.00
_cell.angle_beta   90.00
_cell.angle_gamma   90.00
#
_symmetry.space_group_name_H-M   'P 1'
#
loop_
_entity.id
_entity.type
_entity.pdbx_description
1 polymer ?
#
loop_
_entity_poly.entity_id
_entity_poly.type
_entity_poly.pdbx_seq_one_letter_code
_entity_poly.pdbx_strand_id
1 'polypeptide(L)' 'MREGLQLRVKISITGIVQGVGFRPFIYRIAVQNGLAGYV' A
#
# COMPACT_ATOMS: atom_id res chain seq x y z
N MET A 1 -11.76 21.44 9.01
CA MET A 1 -11.49 19.99 9.04
C MET A 1 -12.38 19.35 7.99
N ARG A 2 -11.80 18.82 6.91
CA ARG A 2 -12.59 18.03 5.95
C ARG A 2 -12.59 16.59 6.46
N GLU A 3 -13.70 16.16 7.06
CA GLU A 3 -13.98 14.74 7.27
C GLU A 3 -14.24 14.10 5.90
N GLY A 4 -13.17 13.81 5.16
CA GLY A 4 -13.27 12.84 4.07
C GLY A 4 -13.47 11.46 4.69
N LEU A 5 -14.43 10.68 4.19
CA LEU A 5 -14.62 9.30 4.61
C LEU A 5 -13.29 8.54 4.45
N GLN A 6 -12.76 7.99 5.55
CA GLN A 6 -11.61 7.10 5.50
C GLN A 6 -12.04 5.77 4.86
N LEU A 7 -11.48 5.49 3.68
CA LEU A 7 -11.66 4.22 2.98
C LEU A 7 -10.49 3.29 3.30
N ARG A 8 -10.80 2.05 3.68
CA ARG A 8 -9.81 0.98 3.84
C ARG A 8 -10.10 -0.11 2.82
N VAL A 9 -9.07 -0.52 2.08
CA VAL A 9 -9.16 -1.53 1.02
C VAL A 9 -8.13 -2.63 1.27
N LYS A 10 -8.49 -3.87 1.01
CA LYS A 10 -7.56 -5.01 0.96
C LYS A 10 -7.30 -5.38 -0.49
N ILE A 11 -6.03 -5.45 -0.88
CA ILE A 11 -5.62 -5.76 -2.25
C ILE A 11 -4.84 -7.07 -2.22
N SER A 12 -5.23 -8.03 -3.06
CA SER A 12 -4.51 -9.30 -3.27
C SER A 12 -3.77 -9.23 -4.59
N ILE A 13 -2.47 -9.52 -4.58
CA ILE A 13 -1.61 -9.45 -5.77
C ILE A 13 -1.01 -10.83 -6.02
N THR A 14 -1.12 -11.31 -7.25
CA THR A 14 -0.65 -12.64 -7.68
C THR A 14 0.41 -12.50 -8.77
N GLY A 15 1.24 -13.52 -8.93
CA GLY A 15 2.39 -13.54 -9.86
C GLY A 15 3.73 -13.65 -9.14
N ILE A 16 4.81 -13.22 -9.81
CA ILE A 16 6.16 -13.23 -9.24
C ILE A 16 6.33 -12.01 -8.31
N VAL A 17 6.01 -12.19 -7.03
CA VAL A 17 6.07 -11.13 -6.00
C VAL A 17 7.11 -11.40 -4.90
N GLN A 18 7.69 -12.60 -4.87
CA GLN A 18 8.69 -13.01 -3.88
C GLN A 18 10.10 -12.85 -4.44
N GLY A 19 11.05 -12.40 -3.61
CA GLY A 19 12.46 -12.22 -4.01
C GLY A 19 12.76 -11.00 -4.89
N VAL A 20 11.75 -10.20 -5.28
CA VAL A 20 11.91 -9.07 -6.23
C VAL A 20 11.94 -7.68 -5.55
N GLY A 21 11.94 -7.61 -4.22
CA GLY A 21 11.84 -6.34 -3.51
C GLY A 21 10.42 -5.73 -3.48
N PHE A 22 9.39 -6.56 -3.66
CA PHE A 22 7.99 -6.14 -3.74
C PHE A 22 7.51 -5.32 -2.53
N ARG A 23 7.75 -5.81 -1.31
CA ARG A 23 7.32 -5.13 -0.07
C ARG A 23 7.96 -3.73 0.08
N PRO A 24 9.29 -3.56 -0.06
CA PRO A 24 9.91 -2.23 -0.10
C PRO A 24 9.36 -1.30 -1.20
N PHE A 25 9.03 -1.82 -2.37
CA PHE A 25 8.46 -1.03 -3.48
C PHE A 25 7.10 -0.44 -3.10
N ILE A 26 6.18 -1.26 -2.59
CA ILE A 26 4.86 -0.79 -2.15
C ILE A 26 4.97 0.16 -0.97
N TYR A 27 5.84 -0.12 0.00
CA TYR A 27 6.06 0.73 1.16
C TYR A 27 6.44 2.17 0.77
N ARG A 28 7.38 2.33 -0.18
CA ARG A 28 7.78 3.67 -0.65
C ARG A 28 6.62 4.44 -1.29
N ILE A 29 5.81 3.77 -2.12
CA ILE A 29 4.63 4.38 -2.75
C ILE A 29 3.61 4.78 -1.69
N ALA A 30 3.35 3.92 -0.69
CA ALA A 30 2.41 4.22 0.39
C ALA A 30 2.85 5.45 1.20
N VAL A 31 4.12 5.53 1.59
CA VAL A 31 4.68 6.68 2.32
C VAL A 31 4.61 7.97 1.48
N GLN A 32 4.99 7.91 0.20
CA GLN A 32 4.93 9.07 -0.70
C GLN A 32 3.52 9.62 -0.90
N ASN A 33 2.49 8.78 -0.76
CA ASN A 33 1.08 9.16 -0.92
C ASN A 33 0.35 9.34 0.41
N GLY A 34 1.04 9.29 1.56
CA GLY A 34 0.43 9.45 2.88
C GLY A 34 -0.58 8.35 3.24
N LEU A 35 -0.44 7.15 2.66
CA LEU A 35 -1.32 6.02 2.91
C LEU A 35 -0.87 5.28 4.18
N ALA A 36 -1.83 5.00 5.07
CA ALA A 36 -1.61 4.20 6.27
C ALA A 36 -2.05 2.73 6.05
N GLY A 37 -1.27 1.77 6.53
CA GLY A 37 -1.56 0.35 6.39
C GLY A 37 -0.33 -0.54 6.47
N TYR A 38 -0.42 -1.73 5.90
CA TYR A 38 0.65 -2.73 5.82
C TYR A 38 0.61 -3.43 4.46
N VAL A 39 1.73 -4.08 4.10
CA VAL A 39 1.92 -4.88 2.88
C VAL A 39 2.37 -6.28 3.23
#